data_AF-A0A0F9EVY5-F1
#
_entry.id   AF-A0A0F9EVY5-F1
#
_cell.length_a   1.000
_cell.length_b   1.000
_cell.length_c   1.000
_cell.angle_alpha   90.00
_cell.angle_beta   90.00
_cell.angle_gamma   90.00
#
_symmetry.space_group_name_H-M   'P 1'
#
loop_
_entity.id
_entity.type
_entity.pdbx_description
1 polymer ?
#
loop_
_entity_poly.entity_id
_entity_poly.type
_entity_poly.pdbx_seq_one_letter_code
_entity_poly.pdbx_strand_id
1 'polypeptide(L)'
;WDAIDGASDRDILIDGAPDGTADACDLVVRSDGDIVVVYQKIVDKVMGNPYERVGLSVSTSANRGETWSAVVTLKDLGVERDMTGPRIVLSASSGEAFDDYSYIVWADDVGATRSLFQRALDASDSLQTERDTSASIIDLFDIPYPISHGVSFVRSTTTKVRFTYHNQNDDVGSFEFDAATDPSTFTNRAVDTTAPRDVNSSYVGCFAVDGSTVHEMHARSSDSDLYSANDEDSDTWTAPANTFTGTINHVSCNVYDRSGIKLAHIIDDGGTVKYDEDSIGAVGETIVAAQGSYSLNGQIANLLWAHKMPAAQGSYGLTGFAVITTKDIPIVAVQGIYNLVGQTVNLLFNPLLLLAVVLFNRGSIYMEQ
;
A
#
# COMPACT_ATOMS: atom_id res chain seq x y z
N TRP A 1 2.01 -30.20 13.59
CA TRP A 1 2.57 -29.04 14.30
C TRP A 1 2.50 -29.19 15.83
N ASP A 2 1.53 -29.92 16.40
CA ASP A 2 1.49 -30.26 17.84
C ASP A 2 2.50 -31.32 18.33
N ALA A 3 3.43 -31.77 17.49
CA ALA A 3 4.48 -32.74 17.85
C ALA A 3 5.88 -32.11 17.95
N ILE A 4 5.97 -30.77 17.87
CA ILE A 4 7.22 -30.01 18.03
C ILE A 4 7.17 -29.34 19.40
N ASP A 5 7.25 -30.25 20.38
CA ASP A 5 7.66 -30.16 21.79
C ASP A 5 7.15 -29.07 22.75
N GLY A 6 6.76 -29.52 23.94
CA GLY A 6 6.44 -28.67 25.07
C GLY A 6 7.70 -28.25 25.82
N ALA A 7 8.29 -27.11 25.46
CA ALA A 7 8.94 -26.18 26.41
C ALA A 7 9.51 -24.95 25.66
N SER A 8 8.77 -23.85 25.76
CA SER A 8 9.21 -22.45 25.93
C SER A 8 10.19 -21.73 24.99
N ASP A 9 11.03 -22.36 24.16
CA ASP A 9 11.88 -21.62 23.22
C ASP A 9 11.37 -21.70 21.78
N ARG A 10 11.04 -20.53 21.24
CA ARG A 10 10.70 -20.30 19.82
C ARG A 10 11.79 -19.43 19.19
N ASP A 11 13.03 -19.72 19.54
CA ASP A 11 14.17 -18.88 19.19
C ASP A 11 14.89 -19.47 17.98
N ILE A 12 15.12 -18.63 16.97
CA ILE A 12 16.04 -18.92 15.88
C ILE A 12 17.41 -18.38 16.35
N LEU A 13 18.28 -19.29 16.80
CA LEU A 13 19.66 -18.92 17.11
C LEU A 13 20.48 -18.95 15.82
N ILE A 14 20.81 -17.77 15.30
CA ILE A 14 21.81 -17.61 14.25
C ILE A 14 23.12 -17.34 14.97
N ASP A 15 23.90 -18.40 15.19
CA ASP A 15 25.25 -18.27 15.77
C ASP A 15 26.13 -17.59 14.70
N GLY A 16 26.38 -16.29 14.87
CA GLY A 16 27.38 -15.59 14.08
C GLY A 16 28.72 -16.30 14.23
N ALA A 17 29.67 -16.05 13.31
CA ALA A 17 31.02 -16.56 13.45
C ALA A 17 31.53 -16.38 14.91
N PRO A 18 32.28 -17.33 15.49
CA PRO A 18 32.62 -17.36 16.91
C PRO A 18 33.43 -16.16 17.45
N ASP A 19 33.72 -15.17 16.61
CA ASP A 19 34.32 -13.88 16.97
C ASP A 19 33.30 -12.72 17.06
N GLY A 20 32.02 -12.93 16.76
CA GLY A 20 30.96 -11.93 16.84
C GLY A 20 31.03 -10.85 15.76
N THR A 21 31.65 -11.13 14.60
CA THR A 21 31.99 -10.07 13.62
C THR A 21 31.15 -10.05 12.34
N ALA A 22 30.15 -10.91 12.14
CA ALA A 22 29.30 -10.80 10.95
C ALA A 22 28.50 -9.49 10.98
N ASP A 23 28.88 -8.53 10.14
CA ASP A 23 28.30 -7.17 10.14
C ASP A 23 26.87 -7.16 9.57
N ALA A 24 26.54 -8.14 8.73
CA ALA A 24 25.22 -8.29 8.15
C ALA A 24 24.87 -9.75 7.85
N CYS A 25 23.61 -10.12 8.12
CA CYS A 25 23.02 -11.38 7.70
C CYS A 25 21.56 -11.19 7.30
N ASP A 26 21.07 -12.09 6.44
CA ASP A 26 19.67 -12.16 6.05
C ASP A 26 19.33 -13.62 5.67
N LEU A 27 18.06 -13.98 5.77
CA LEU A 27 17.62 -15.36 5.52
C LEU A 27 16.25 -15.44 4.87
N VAL A 28 16.02 -16.56 4.18
CA VAL A 28 14.70 -16.98 3.73
C VAL A 28 14.46 -18.44 4.08
N VAL A 29 13.19 -18.78 4.21
CA VAL A 29 12.73 -20.17 4.32
C VAL A 29 11.94 -20.50 3.06
N ARG A 30 12.39 -21.50 2.31
CA ARG A 30 11.75 -21.96 1.07
C ARG A 30 10.52 -22.83 1.34
N SER A 31 9.73 -23.10 0.30
CA SER A 31 8.49 -23.88 0.45
C SER A 31 8.73 -25.34 0.85
N ASP A 32 9.91 -25.89 0.54
CA ASP A 32 10.38 -27.20 0.99
C ASP A 32 10.83 -27.23 2.46
N GLY A 33 10.89 -26.06 3.12
CA GLY A 33 11.33 -25.87 4.49
C GLY A 33 12.84 -25.73 4.65
N ASP A 34 13.59 -25.67 3.55
CA ASP A 34 15.02 -25.37 3.58
C ASP A 34 15.25 -23.92 3.95
N ILE A 35 16.29 -23.67 4.74
CA ILE A 35 16.69 -22.35 5.24
C ILE A 35 17.93 -21.93 4.47
N VAL A 36 17.85 -20.79 3.79
CA VAL A 36 18.99 -20.19 3.09
C VAL A 36 19.42 -18.96 3.86
N VAL A 37 20.70 -18.90 4.23
CA VAL A 37 21.29 -17.75 4.93
C VAL A 37 22.38 -17.15 4.07
N VAL A 38 22.36 -15.82 3.95
CA VAL A 38 23.45 -15.01 3.42
C VAL A 38 24.04 -14.18 4.54
N TYR A 39 25.37 -14.03 4.53
CA TYR A 39 26.06 -13.31 5.59
C TYR A 39 27.41 -12.78 5.11
N GLN A 40 27.80 -11.65 5.68
CA GLN A 40 29.06 -10.96 5.42
C GLN A 40 30.21 -11.53 6.27
N LYS A 41 31.45 -11.04 6.05
CA LYS A 41 32.69 -11.35 6.78
C LYS A 41 33.33 -12.69 6.46
N ILE A 42 32.99 -13.28 5.31
CA ILE A 42 33.79 -14.38 4.78
C ILE A 42 35.09 -13.80 4.21
N VAL A 43 36.19 -13.97 4.93
CA VAL A 43 37.51 -13.50 4.46
C VAL A 43 38.19 -14.60 3.64
N ASP A 44 38.33 -14.38 2.33
CA ASP A 44 39.20 -15.18 1.49
C ASP A 44 40.50 -14.42 1.15
N LYS A 45 41.55 -15.16 0.76
CA LYS A 45 42.81 -14.57 0.34
C LYS A 45 43.09 -14.92 -1.11
N VAL A 46 43.23 -13.91 -1.95
CA VAL A 46 43.63 -14.09 -3.34
C VAL A 46 45.02 -13.48 -3.54
N MET A 47 45.98 -14.35 -3.87
CA MET A 47 47.41 -13.98 -3.99
C MET A 47 47.98 -13.26 -2.74
N GLY A 48 47.42 -13.56 -1.57
CA GLY A 48 47.85 -12.97 -0.29
C GLY A 48 47.08 -11.73 0.14
N ASN A 49 46.27 -11.12 -0.74
CA ASN A 49 45.39 -10.01 -0.38
C ASN A 49 44.08 -10.56 0.20
N PRO A 50 43.70 -10.13 1.43
CA PRO A 50 42.41 -10.50 2.00
C PRO A 50 41.30 -9.73 1.27
N TYR A 51 40.16 -10.38 1.09
CA TYR A 51 38.93 -9.74 0.65
C TYR A 51 37.79 -10.20 1.54
N GLU A 52 36.93 -9.26 1.90
CA GLU A 52 35.70 -9.52 2.63
C GLU A 52 34.57 -9.89 1.65
N ARG A 53 33.89 -11.00 1.93
CA ARG A 53 32.88 -11.55 1.04
C ARG A 53 31.55 -11.76 1.74
N VAL A 54 30.53 -11.84 0.89
CA VAL A 54 29.26 -12.45 1.23
C VAL A 54 29.33 -13.96 0.95
N GLY A 55 29.07 -14.74 2.00
CA GLY A 55 28.88 -16.17 1.94
C GLY A 55 27.40 -16.55 1.95
N LEU A 56 27.13 -17.73 1.42
CA LEU A 56 25.84 -18.39 1.42
C LEU A 56 25.97 -19.79 2.01
N SER A 57 25.03 -20.16 2.87
CA SER A 57 24.89 -21.53 3.39
C SER A 57 23.42 -21.94 3.43
N VAL A 58 23.17 -23.24 3.23
CA VAL A 58 21.82 -23.81 3.23
C VAL A 58 21.72 -24.88 4.31
N SER A 59 20.62 -24.86 5.07
CA SER A 59 20.23 -25.94 5.97
C SER A 59 18.95 -26.57 5.43
N THR A 60 18.96 -27.89 5.24
CA THR A 60 17.77 -28.58 4.75
C THR A 60 16.66 -28.62 5.80
N SER A 61 15.42 -28.77 5.36
CA SER A 61 14.25 -28.98 6.20
C SER A 61 14.39 -30.16 7.17
N ALA A 62 15.17 -31.18 6.79
CA ALA A 62 15.51 -32.31 7.65
C ALA A 62 16.47 -31.90 8.79
N ASN A 63 17.39 -30.98 8.51
CA ASN A 63 18.40 -30.49 9.45
C ASN A 63 17.87 -29.36 10.36
N ARG A 64 16.84 -28.61 9.93
CA ARG A 64 16.17 -27.58 10.74
C ARG A 64 17.12 -26.53 11.34
N GLY A 65 18.17 -26.15 10.61
CA GLY A 65 19.19 -25.21 11.08
C GLY A 65 20.28 -25.82 11.96
N GLU A 66 20.25 -27.11 12.28
CA GLU A 66 21.27 -27.77 13.11
C GLU A 66 22.58 -28.03 12.34
N THR A 67 22.49 -28.26 11.02
CA THR A 67 23.66 -28.45 10.16
C THR A 67 23.51 -27.69 8.86
N TRP A 68 24.64 -27.23 8.32
CA TRP A 68 24.74 -26.30 7.20
C TRP A 68 25.65 -26.84 6.10
N SER A 69 25.35 -26.46 4.86
CA SER A 69 26.23 -26.72 3.71
C SER A 69 27.60 -26.08 3.90
N ALA A 70 28.55 -26.47 3.06
CA ALA A 70 29.77 -25.68 2.91
C ALA A 70 29.42 -24.26 2.42
N VAL A 71 30.21 -23.28 2.84
CA VAL A 71 30.04 -21.88 2.45
C VAL A 71 30.33 -21.72 0.97
N VAL A 72 29.41 -21.07 0.25
CA VAL A 72 29.57 -20.67 -1.15
C VAL A 72 29.69 -19.16 -1.23
N THR A 73 30.74 -18.64 -1.84
CA THR A 73 30.91 -17.19 -2.05
C THR A 73 30.08 -16.73 -3.24
N LEU A 74 29.38 -15.60 -3.13
CA LEU A 74 28.45 -15.13 -4.18
C LEU A 74 29.10 -14.54 -5.43
N LYS A 75 30.42 -14.32 -5.45
CA LYS A 75 31.13 -13.74 -6.60
C LYS A 75 31.27 -14.71 -7.79
N ASP A 76 31.42 -14.18 -8.99
CA ASP A 76 31.94 -14.95 -10.12
C ASP A 76 33.44 -15.27 -9.99
N LEU A 77 33.85 -16.35 -10.63
CA LEU A 77 35.26 -16.78 -10.64
C LEU A 77 36.16 -15.71 -11.25
N GLY A 78 37.22 -15.33 -10.52
CA GLY A 78 38.22 -14.34 -10.96
C GLY A 78 37.84 -12.88 -10.71
N VAL A 79 36.68 -12.62 -10.09
CA VAL A 79 36.31 -11.29 -9.59
C VAL A 79 36.85 -11.11 -8.19
N GLU A 80 37.54 -10.01 -7.91
CA GLU A 80 38.10 -9.71 -6.59
C GLU A 80 37.61 -8.34 -6.10
N ARG A 81 36.55 -8.34 -5.29
CA ARG A 81 35.99 -7.14 -4.64
C ARG A 81 35.53 -7.40 -3.21
N ASP A 82 35.65 -6.42 -2.32
CA ASP A 82 35.00 -6.48 -1.01
C ASP A 82 33.47 -6.37 -1.19
N MET A 83 32.70 -7.06 -0.35
CA MET A 83 31.24 -7.19 -0.49
C MET A 83 30.57 -7.00 0.87
N THR A 84 29.49 -6.23 0.91
CA THR A 84 28.80 -5.85 2.15
C THR A 84 27.28 -5.84 2.02
N GLY A 85 26.59 -5.91 3.17
CA GLY A 85 25.15 -5.68 3.27
C GLY A 85 24.27 -6.63 2.46
N PRO A 86 24.46 -7.97 2.54
CA PRO A 86 23.66 -8.89 1.77
C PRO A 86 22.19 -8.90 2.22
N ARG A 87 21.29 -8.96 1.24
CA ARG A 87 19.85 -9.16 1.41
C ARG A 87 19.38 -10.34 0.58
N ILE A 88 18.40 -11.07 1.07
CA ILE A 88 17.82 -12.21 0.37
C ILE A 88 16.30 -12.16 0.43
N VAL A 89 15.66 -12.38 -0.71
CA VAL A 89 14.20 -12.36 -0.85
C VAL A 89 13.76 -13.62 -1.57
N LEU A 90 12.73 -14.28 -1.03
CA LEU A 90 12.10 -15.41 -1.71
C LEU A 90 11.16 -14.87 -2.79
N SER A 91 11.14 -15.51 -3.95
CA SER A 91 10.13 -15.21 -4.97
C SER A 91 8.72 -15.33 -4.39
N ALA A 92 7.84 -14.39 -4.73
CA ALA A 92 6.43 -14.56 -4.45
C ALA A 92 5.91 -15.77 -5.24
N SER A 93 5.04 -16.57 -4.61
CA SER A 93 4.42 -17.69 -5.30
C SER A 93 3.43 -17.18 -6.35
N SER A 94 3.68 -17.58 -7.59
CA SER A 94 2.96 -17.17 -8.79
C SER A 94 2.56 -18.34 -9.68
N GLY A 95 2.90 -19.57 -9.28
CA GLY A 95 2.75 -20.79 -10.08
C GLY A 95 3.83 -20.95 -11.14
N GLU A 96 4.88 -20.13 -11.10
CA GLU A 96 5.96 -20.11 -12.07
C GLU A 96 7.12 -21.02 -11.65
N ALA A 97 8.00 -21.34 -12.59
CA ALA A 97 9.14 -22.23 -12.34
C ALA A 97 10.14 -21.69 -11.30
N PHE A 98 10.07 -20.39 -10.98
CA PHE A 98 10.95 -19.69 -10.06
C PHE A 98 10.34 -19.40 -8.68
N ASP A 99 9.19 -19.99 -8.35
CA ASP A 99 8.47 -19.75 -7.09
C ASP A 99 9.28 -20.09 -5.82
N ASP A 100 10.35 -20.91 -5.91
CA ASP A 100 11.29 -21.21 -4.81
C ASP A 100 12.69 -20.60 -5.01
N TYR A 101 12.85 -19.71 -5.99
CA TYR A 101 14.12 -19.02 -6.19
C TYR A 101 14.33 -18.01 -5.07
N SER A 102 15.57 -17.91 -4.62
CA SER A 102 16.01 -16.88 -3.69
C SER A 102 16.81 -15.84 -4.46
N TYR A 103 16.38 -14.59 -4.37
CA TYR A 103 17.06 -13.47 -5.00
C TYR A 103 17.91 -12.74 -3.99
N ILE A 104 19.20 -12.68 -4.26
CA ILE A 104 20.22 -12.17 -3.36
C ILE A 104 20.78 -10.88 -3.94
N VAL A 105 20.96 -9.87 -3.10
CA VAL A 105 21.54 -8.58 -3.46
C VAL A 105 22.62 -8.22 -2.45
N TRP A 106 23.69 -7.59 -2.90
CA TRP A 106 24.73 -7.03 -2.04
C TRP A 106 25.32 -5.78 -2.69
N ALA A 107 26.06 -5.00 -1.90
CA ALA A 107 26.89 -3.90 -2.41
C ALA A 107 28.34 -4.35 -2.53
N ASP A 108 29.08 -3.82 -3.51
CA ASP A 108 30.53 -3.79 -3.36
C ASP A 108 30.94 -2.82 -2.24
N ASP A 109 32.10 -3.06 -1.64
CA ASP A 109 32.65 -2.23 -0.56
C ASP A 109 33.94 -1.57 -1.04
N VAL A 110 33.85 -0.88 -2.19
CA VAL A 110 35.01 -0.29 -2.85
C VAL A 110 34.73 1.15 -3.30
N GLY A 111 35.38 2.11 -2.64
CA GLY A 111 35.36 3.52 -3.03
C GLY A 111 34.14 4.29 -2.54
N ALA A 112 34.00 5.54 -2.98
CA ALA A 112 32.99 6.49 -2.47
C ALA A 112 31.56 6.25 -2.99
N THR A 113 31.40 5.40 -3.99
CA THR A 113 30.11 4.99 -4.55
C THR A 113 30.13 3.49 -4.70
N ARG A 114 29.17 2.83 -4.06
CA ARG A 114 29.08 1.38 -4.00
C ARG A 114 28.04 0.89 -5.01
N SER A 115 28.40 -0.02 -5.90
CA SER A 115 27.50 -0.60 -6.89
C SER A 115 26.73 -1.77 -6.29
N LEU A 116 25.47 -1.90 -6.64
CA LEU A 116 24.61 -3.00 -6.21
C LEU A 116 24.61 -4.13 -7.22
N PHE A 117 24.83 -5.34 -6.73
CA PHE A 117 24.84 -6.55 -7.51
C PHE A 117 23.72 -7.48 -7.08
N GLN A 118 23.26 -8.31 -8.01
CA GLN A 118 22.20 -9.27 -7.80
C GLN A 118 22.62 -10.65 -8.33
N ARG A 119 22.15 -11.69 -7.65
CA ARG A 119 22.25 -13.08 -8.10
C ARG A 119 21.03 -13.87 -7.67
N ALA A 120 20.57 -14.79 -8.50
CA ALA A 120 19.52 -15.72 -8.14
C ALA A 120 20.15 -17.05 -7.69
N LEU A 121 19.52 -17.70 -6.71
CA LEU A 121 19.79 -19.06 -6.28
C LEU A 121 18.56 -19.89 -6.62
N ASP A 122 18.73 -20.90 -7.46
CA ASP A 122 17.63 -21.78 -7.83
C ASP A 122 17.27 -22.76 -6.70
N ALA A 123 16.17 -23.49 -6.90
CA ALA A 123 15.67 -24.48 -5.96
C ALA A 123 16.59 -25.72 -5.80
N SER A 124 17.67 -25.83 -6.59
CA SER A 124 18.69 -26.88 -6.50
C SER A 124 20.02 -26.34 -5.97
N ASP A 125 20.00 -25.18 -5.32
CA ASP A 125 21.16 -24.48 -4.76
C ASP A 125 22.23 -24.09 -5.80
N SER A 126 21.82 -23.86 -7.05
CA SER A 126 22.69 -23.35 -8.10
C SER A 126 22.60 -21.84 -8.22
N LEU A 127 23.75 -21.18 -8.04
CA LEU A 127 23.90 -19.75 -8.25
C LEU A 127 23.92 -19.41 -9.75
N GLN A 128 23.11 -18.43 -10.13
CA GLN A 128 22.93 -17.97 -11.51
C GLN A 128 24.00 -16.96 -11.92
N THR A 129 23.83 -16.16 -12.97
CA THR A 129 24.84 -15.15 -13.35
C THR A 129 24.87 -14.00 -12.34
N GLU A 130 26.07 -13.49 -11.98
CA GLU A 130 26.19 -12.23 -11.23
C GLU A 130 25.80 -11.04 -12.15
N ARG A 131 24.95 -10.15 -11.65
CA ARG A 131 24.41 -9.01 -12.41
C ARG A 131 24.67 -7.70 -11.69
N ASP A 132 25.18 -6.71 -12.42
CA ASP A 132 25.17 -5.32 -11.98
C ASP A 132 23.76 -4.75 -12.18
N THR A 133 23.17 -4.24 -11.10
CA THR A 133 21.81 -3.69 -11.10
C THR A 133 21.74 -2.27 -11.68
N SER A 134 22.90 -1.66 -11.96
CA SER A 134 23.05 -0.23 -12.28
C SER A 134 22.54 0.72 -11.17
N ALA A 135 22.22 0.19 -9.99
CA ALA A 135 21.94 0.96 -8.79
C ALA A 135 23.22 1.16 -7.99
N SER A 136 23.35 2.32 -7.36
CA SER A 136 24.53 2.70 -6.60
C SER A 136 24.15 3.47 -5.34
N ILE A 137 24.92 3.23 -4.28
CA ILE A 137 24.78 3.82 -2.95
C ILE A 137 25.88 4.85 -2.74
N ILE A 138 25.55 5.95 -2.08
CA ILE A 138 26.55 6.93 -1.64
C ILE A 138 27.23 6.44 -0.37
N ASP A 139 28.56 6.33 -0.39
CA ASP A 139 29.33 5.98 0.79
C ASP A 139 29.62 7.26 1.60
N LEU A 140 29.00 7.37 2.77
CA LEU A 140 29.39 8.37 3.76
C LEU A 140 30.15 7.75 4.95
N PHE A 141 29.99 6.45 5.24
CA PHE A 141 30.58 5.72 6.37
C PHE A 141 30.53 4.19 6.12
N ASP A 142 31.29 3.37 6.87
CA ASP A 142 31.20 1.90 6.84
C ASP A 142 29.82 1.41 7.34
N ILE A 143 28.78 1.49 6.49
CA ILE A 143 27.41 1.14 6.83
C ILE A 143 27.22 -0.39 6.71
N PRO A 144 26.83 -1.10 7.79
CA PRO A 144 26.59 -2.54 7.73
C PRO A 144 25.39 -2.93 6.86
N TYR A 145 24.37 -2.06 6.79
CA TYR A 145 23.11 -2.31 6.08
C TYR A 145 22.73 -1.17 5.13
N PRO A 146 23.44 -1.04 3.99
CA PRO A 146 23.18 0.02 3.02
C PRO A 146 21.89 -0.22 2.20
N ILE A 147 21.29 -1.42 2.30
CA ILE A 147 20.06 -1.83 1.62
C ILE A 147 19.06 -2.28 2.68
N SER A 148 17.79 -1.90 2.56
CA SER A 148 16.71 -2.49 3.36
C SER A 148 16.41 -3.92 2.92
N HIS A 149 15.71 -4.69 3.76
CA HIS A 149 15.05 -5.90 3.33
C HIS A 149 14.15 -5.61 2.11
N GLY A 150 14.23 -6.49 1.12
CA GLY A 150 13.41 -6.40 -0.07
C GLY A 150 12.09 -7.14 0.08
N VAL A 151 11.23 -6.98 -0.91
CA VAL A 151 9.95 -7.64 -1.02
C VAL A 151 9.79 -8.27 -2.39
N SER A 152 9.03 -9.36 -2.45
CA SER A 152 8.53 -9.91 -3.70
C SER A 152 7.00 -9.85 -3.72
N PHE A 153 6.44 -9.49 -4.86
CA PHE A 153 5.01 -9.32 -5.05
C PHE A 153 4.62 -9.58 -6.51
N VAL A 154 3.35 -9.87 -6.76
CA VAL A 154 2.84 -10.08 -8.11
C VAL A 154 2.19 -8.80 -8.60
N ARG A 155 2.72 -8.24 -9.70
CA ARG A 155 2.13 -7.12 -10.44
C ARG A 155 1.51 -7.67 -11.71
N SER A 156 0.18 -7.63 -11.78
CA SER A 156 -0.59 -8.25 -12.87
C SER A 156 -0.25 -9.75 -13.02
N THR A 157 0.63 -10.12 -13.94
CA THR A 157 1.10 -11.49 -14.18
C THR A 157 2.60 -11.66 -13.95
N THR A 158 3.30 -10.61 -13.55
CA THR A 158 4.75 -10.61 -13.40
C THR A 158 5.10 -10.55 -11.92
N THR A 159 5.85 -11.54 -11.46
CA THR A 159 6.46 -11.49 -10.12
C THR A 159 7.62 -10.52 -10.14
N LYS A 160 7.58 -9.56 -9.22
CA LYS A 160 8.56 -8.51 -9.03
C LYS A 160 9.37 -8.78 -7.78
N VAL A 161 10.60 -8.31 -7.78
CA VAL A 161 11.45 -8.24 -6.59
C VAL A 161 11.97 -6.82 -6.50
N ARG A 162 11.84 -6.23 -5.31
CA ARG A 162 12.19 -4.83 -5.10
C ARG A 162 12.91 -4.63 -3.79
N PHE A 163 13.91 -3.76 -3.80
CA PHE A 163 14.66 -3.34 -2.63
C PHE A 163 14.72 -1.82 -2.59
N THR A 164 14.76 -1.26 -1.39
CA THR A 164 15.01 0.17 -1.19
C THR A 164 16.38 0.37 -0.58
N TYR A 165 16.99 1.49 -0.94
CA TYR A 165 18.34 1.86 -0.63
C TYR A 165 18.46 3.37 -0.64
N HIS A 166 19.54 3.89 -0.08
CA HIS A 166 19.90 5.30 -0.23
C HIS A 166 20.79 5.48 -1.46
N ASN A 167 20.36 6.27 -2.43
CA ASN A 167 21.02 6.32 -3.73
C ASN A 167 22.20 7.32 -3.77
N GLN A 168 22.98 7.27 -4.84
CA GLN A 168 24.12 8.18 -5.05
C GLN A 168 23.80 9.70 -5.04
N ASN A 169 22.53 10.08 -5.18
CA ASN A 169 22.08 11.47 -5.19
C ASN A 169 21.60 11.93 -3.81
N ASP A 170 21.84 11.13 -2.76
CA ASP A 170 21.28 11.37 -1.43
C ASP A 170 19.74 11.23 -1.42
N ASP A 171 19.15 10.47 -2.35
CA ASP A 171 17.71 10.21 -2.39
C ASP A 171 17.34 8.87 -1.74
N VAL A 172 16.08 8.69 -1.32
CA VAL A 172 15.54 7.34 -1.12
C VAL A 172 15.28 6.73 -2.50
N GLY A 173 16.00 5.66 -2.81
CA GLY A 173 15.89 4.91 -4.05
C GLY A 173 15.16 3.58 -3.87
N SER A 174 14.63 3.08 -4.97
CA SER A 174 14.20 1.69 -5.09
C SER A 174 14.76 1.14 -6.39
N PHE A 175 15.24 -0.10 -6.35
CA PHE A 175 15.54 -0.85 -7.57
C PHE A 175 14.67 -2.09 -7.63
N GLU A 176 14.27 -2.43 -8.85
CA GLU A 176 13.37 -3.53 -9.15
C GLU A 176 13.90 -4.36 -10.31
N PHE A 177 13.58 -5.65 -10.29
CA PHE A 177 13.66 -6.53 -11.44
C PHE A 177 12.49 -7.52 -11.45
N ASP A 178 12.26 -8.11 -12.61
CA ASP A 178 11.31 -9.21 -12.75
C ASP A 178 11.97 -10.49 -12.21
N ALA A 179 11.24 -11.22 -11.37
CA ALA A 179 11.64 -12.55 -10.96
C ALA A 179 11.71 -13.44 -12.22
N ALA A 180 12.87 -14.03 -12.41
CA ALA A 180 13.17 -14.94 -13.51
C ALA A 180 14.25 -15.92 -13.06
N THR A 181 14.54 -16.92 -13.91
CA THR A 181 15.64 -17.85 -13.66
C THR A 181 17.01 -17.15 -13.68
N ASP A 182 17.18 -16.11 -14.51
CA ASP A 182 18.38 -15.27 -14.58
C ASP A 182 17.97 -13.82 -14.90
N PRO A 183 17.59 -13.03 -13.88
CA PRO A 183 17.18 -11.63 -14.06
C PRO A 183 18.28 -10.82 -14.78
N SER A 184 17.91 -9.96 -15.72
CA SER A 184 18.89 -9.19 -16.50
C SER A 184 18.47 -7.75 -16.81
N THR A 185 17.27 -7.36 -16.38
CA THR A 185 16.72 -6.02 -16.56
C THR A 185 16.38 -5.42 -15.21
N PHE A 186 16.99 -4.29 -14.91
CA PHE A 186 16.85 -3.60 -13.63
C PHE A 186 16.29 -2.20 -13.85
N THR A 187 15.40 -1.77 -12.97
CA THR A 187 14.76 -0.45 -13.01
C THR A 187 14.98 0.26 -11.69
N ASN A 188 15.58 1.45 -11.75
CA ASN A 188 15.88 2.28 -10.59
C ASN A 188 14.95 3.50 -10.55
N ARG A 189 14.36 3.78 -9.40
CA ARG A 189 13.38 4.86 -9.21
C ARG A 189 13.67 5.60 -7.90
N ALA A 190 13.52 6.93 -7.92
CA ALA A 190 13.48 7.71 -6.69
C ALA A 190 12.11 7.56 -6.03
N VAL A 191 12.11 7.33 -4.72
CA VAL A 191 10.94 7.27 -3.84
C VAL A 191 10.71 8.64 -3.21
N ASP A 192 11.77 9.25 -2.68
CA ASP A 192 11.78 10.57 -2.09
C ASP A 192 13.07 11.31 -2.45
N THR A 193 12.96 12.56 -2.88
CA THR A 193 14.09 13.42 -3.28
C THR A 193 14.15 14.72 -2.46
N THR A 194 13.28 14.89 -1.47
CA THR A 194 13.04 16.20 -0.85
C THR A 194 13.95 16.50 0.35
N ALA A 195 14.35 15.49 1.14
CA ALA A 195 15.38 15.62 2.17
C ALA A 195 15.96 14.29 2.70
N PRO A 196 16.30 13.28 1.87
CA PRO A 196 16.82 12.02 2.41
C PRO A 196 18.25 12.24 2.84
N ARG A 197 18.57 11.96 4.10
CA ARG A 197 19.93 11.50 4.44
C ARG A 197 19.77 10.39 5.45
N ASP A 198 20.83 9.62 5.58
CA ASP A 198 21.00 8.63 6.63
C ASP A 198 20.63 9.20 8.00
N VAL A 199 19.81 8.44 8.72
CA VAL A 199 19.59 8.67 10.14
C VAL A 199 20.59 7.76 10.87
N ASN A 200 21.41 8.34 11.74
CA ASN A 200 22.49 7.62 12.45
C ASN A 200 23.50 6.90 11.53
N SER A 201 23.86 7.51 10.40
CA SER A 201 24.85 6.95 9.45
C SER A 201 24.43 5.60 8.82
N SER A 202 23.13 5.32 8.74
CA SER A 202 22.58 4.21 7.96
C SER A 202 21.29 4.62 7.26
N TYR A 203 20.97 3.92 6.16
CA TYR A 203 19.61 3.91 5.65
C TYR A 203 18.70 3.22 6.69
N VAL A 204 17.62 3.91 7.06
CA VAL A 204 16.61 3.41 8.01
C VAL A 204 15.28 3.41 7.28
N GLY A 205 14.89 2.24 6.79
CA GLY A 205 13.63 2.06 6.10
C GLY A 205 13.25 0.60 5.92
N CYS A 206 12.04 0.37 5.46
CA CYS A 206 11.47 -0.95 5.25
C CYS A 206 10.44 -0.93 4.12
N PHE A 207 10.19 -2.11 3.54
CA PHE A 207 9.08 -2.33 2.63
C PHE A 207 8.05 -3.28 3.25
N ALA A 208 6.80 -3.08 2.86
CA ALA A 208 5.72 -4.04 3.05
C ALA A 208 4.84 -4.09 1.81
N VAL A 209 4.11 -5.18 1.61
CA VAL A 209 3.30 -5.40 0.41
C VAL A 209 1.85 -5.69 0.76
N ASP A 210 0.92 -5.08 0.03
CA ASP A 210 -0.51 -5.37 0.06
C ASP A 210 -1.00 -5.67 -1.36
N GLY A 211 -1.08 -6.95 -1.71
CA GLY A 211 -1.33 -7.39 -3.08
C GLY A 211 -0.22 -6.91 -4.02
N SER A 212 -0.56 -6.00 -4.95
CA SER A 212 0.39 -5.38 -5.88
C SER A 212 0.87 -3.98 -5.43
N THR A 213 0.32 -3.46 -4.33
CA THR A 213 0.76 -2.19 -3.76
C THR A 213 2.00 -2.41 -2.89
N VAL A 214 3.04 -1.63 -3.12
CA VAL A 214 4.25 -1.63 -2.28
C VAL A 214 4.20 -0.40 -1.39
N HIS A 215 4.28 -0.63 -0.09
CA HIS A 215 4.42 0.42 0.93
C HIS A 215 5.89 0.53 1.32
N GLU A 216 6.38 1.75 1.31
CA GLU A 216 7.72 2.11 1.74
C GLU A 216 7.63 2.99 2.96
N MET A 217 8.55 2.75 3.90
CA MET A 217 8.75 3.62 5.03
C MET A 217 10.23 3.94 5.16
N HIS A 218 10.56 5.20 5.43
CA HIS A 218 11.92 5.65 5.71
C HIS A 218 11.94 6.77 6.73
N ALA A 219 13.03 6.84 7.49
CA ALA A 219 13.31 7.98 8.33
C ALA A 219 14.02 9.07 7.53
N ARG A 220 13.71 10.34 7.81
CA ARG A 220 14.41 11.48 7.20
C ARG A 220 15.39 12.10 8.18
N SER A 221 16.61 12.38 7.75
CA SER A 221 17.60 13.07 8.61
C SER A 221 17.24 14.51 8.96
N SER A 222 16.38 15.18 8.18
CA SER A 222 16.05 16.59 8.37
C SER A 222 15.30 16.88 9.67
N ASP A 223 14.46 15.93 10.10
CA ASP A 223 13.60 16.02 11.28
C ASP A 223 13.66 14.74 12.14
N SER A 224 14.33 13.68 11.66
CA SER A 224 14.42 12.36 12.27
C SER A 224 13.09 11.61 12.33
N ASP A 225 12.05 12.10 11.67
CA ASP A 225 10.70 11.52 11.66
C ASP A 225 10.58 10.39 10.62
N LEU A 226 9.54 9.57 10.77
CA LEU A 226 9.20 8.49 9.84
C LEU A 226 8.22 8.99 8.79
N TYR A 227 8.52 8.67 7.54
CA TYR A 227 7.69 8.96 6.38
C TYR A 227 7.29 7.68 5.68
N SER A 228 6.17 7.70 4.99
CA SER A 228 5.73 6.61 4.12
C SER A 228 5.36 7.11 2.73
N ALA A 229 5.67 6.30 1.72
CA ALA A 229 5.17 6.42 0.36
C ALA A 229 4.63 5.07 -0.12
N ASN A 230 3.77 5.08 -1.14
CA ASN A 230 3.28 3.85 -1.76
C ASN A 230 3.35 3.90 -3.29
N ASP A 231 3.61 2.74 -3.89
CA ASP A 231 3.47 2.48 -5.31
C ASP A 231 2.21 1.61 -5.51
N GLU A 232 1.11 2.25 -5.90
CA GLU A 232 -0.19 1.63 -6.17
C GLU A 232 -0.20 0.87 -7.51
N ASP A 233 0.78 -0.02 -7.69
CA ASP A 233 0.93 -0.83 -8.90
C ASP A 233 1.18 -0.02 -10.19
N SER A 234 1.76 1.17 -10.06
CA SER A 234 1.83 2.17 -11.15
C SER A 234 3.24 2.60 -11.49
N ASP A 235 4.25 2.04 -10.81
CA ASP A 235 5.65 2.42 -10.96
C ASP A 235 5.93 3.88 -10.60
N THR A 236 4.99 4.49 -9.87
CA THR A 236 5.00 5.89 -9.45
C THR A 236 4.72 5.93 -7.96
N TRP A 237 5.65 6.51 -7.22
CA TRP A 237 5.52 6.70 -5.78
C TRP A 237 4.62 7.90 -5.48
N THR A 238 3.76 7.76 -4.48
CA THR A 238 3.06 8.91 -3.90
C THR A 238 4.04 9.87 -3.22
N ALA A 239 3.60 11.11 -3.01
CA ALA A 239 4.38 12.06 -2.23
C ALA A 239 4.53 11.54 -0.79
N PRO A 240 5.75 11.40 -0.25
CA PRO A 240 5.94 10.86 1.08
C PRO A 240 5.22 11.71 2.14
N ALA A 241 4.54 11.04 3.06
CA ALA A 241 3.78 11.65 4.15
C ALA A 241 4.38 11.24 5.51
N ASN A 242 4.44 12.17 6.46
CA ASN A 242 4.91 11.89 7.82
C ASN A 242 3.87 10.99 8.52
N THR A 243 4.31 9.83 9.01
CA THR A 243 3.48 8.83 9.69
C THR A 243 3.77 8.76 11.18
N PHE A 244 5.00 9.09 11.59
CA PHE A 244 5.37 9.09 12.99
C PHE A 244 6.40 10.19 13.29
N THR A 245 6.16 10.94 14.37
CA THR A 245 7.08 11.98 14.85
C THR A 245 7.96 11.47 15.98
N GLY A 246 9.27 11.61 15.83
CA GLY A 246 10.27 11.24 16.82
C GLY A 246 11.45 10.49 16.21
N THR A 247 12.55 10.40 16.97
CA THR A 247 13.80 9.76 16.52
C THR A 247 13.60 8.30 16.15
N ILE A 248 14.07 7.93 14.95
CA ILE A 248 14.06 6.56 14.42
C ILE A 248 15.50 6.07 14.23
N ASN A 249 15.89 5.01 14.92
CA ASN A 249 17.17 4.33 14.72
C ASN A 249 17.00 3.06 13.89
N HIS A 250 15.86 2.38 14.02
CA HIS A 250 15.51 1.23 13.19
C HIS A 250 14.00 1.16 13.03
N VAL A 251 13.55 0.66 11.88
CA VAL A 251 12.14 0.44 11.59
C VAL A 251 11.96 -0.88 10.84
N SER A 252 10.94 -1.65 11.21
CA SER A 252 10.43 -2.74 10.39
C SER A 252 8.93 -2.56 10.19
N CYS A 253 8.42 -3.04 9.06
CA CYS A 253 7.01 -2.89 8.73
C CYS A 253 6.46 -4.18 8.13
N ASN A 254 5.16 -4.36 8.31
CA ASN A 254 4.41 -5.44 7.67
C ASN A 254 2.95 -5.03 7.49
N VAL A 255 2.30 -5.60 6.46
CA VAL A 255 0.87 -5.44 6.25
C VAL A 255 0.13 -6.62 6.85
N TYR A 256 -0.96 -6.35 7.55
CA TYR A 256 -1.82 -7.40 8.10
C TYR A 256 -3.28 -6.92 8.22
N ASP A 257 -4.21 -7.88 8.28
CA ASP A 257 -5.62 -7.61 8.56
C ASP A 257 -5.98 -8.07 9.99
N ARG A 258 -6.59 -7.17 10.74
CA ARG A 258 -7.13 -7.43 12.09
C ARG A 258 -8.49 -6.77 12.27
N SER A 259 -8.65 -5.57 11.75
CA SER A 259 -9.91 -4.81 11.74
C SER A 259 -9.90 -3.83 10.55
N GLY A 260 -9.61 -4.36 9.36
CA GLY A 260 -9.20 -3.59 8.19
C GLY A 260 -7.68 -3.69 7.99
N ILE A 261 -7.24 -3.43 6.76
CA ILE A 261 -5.84 -3.56 6.38
C ILE A 261 -5.02 -2.48 7.09
N LYS A 262 -3.99 -2.91 7.81
CA LYS A 262 -3.07 -2.07 8.57
C LYS A 262 -1.65 -2.22 8.03
N LEU A 263 -0.94 -1.11 7.96
CA LEU A 263 0.51 -1.07 7.86
C LEU A 263 1.05 -0.92 9.28
N ALA A 264 1.50 -2.02 9.88
CA ALA A 264 2.18 -1.98 11.16
C ALA A 264 3.62 -1.54 10.96
N HIS A 265 4.13 -0.75 11.90
CA HIS A 265 5.54 -0.47 12.04
C HIS A 265 6.02 -0.70 13.48
N ILE A 266 7.20 -1.31 13.59
CA ILE A 266 7.94 -1.46 14.84
C ILE A 266 9.15 -0.56 14.74
N ILE A 267 9.27 0.36 15.69
CA ILE A 267 10.26 1.44 15.69
C ILE A 267 11.18 1.27 16.89
N ASP A 268 12.49 1.37 16.70
CA ASP A 268 13.46 1.58 17.78
C ASP A 268 13.95 3.02 17.74
N ASP A 269 13.85 3.74 18.87
CA ASP A 269 14.31 5.12 19.02
C ASP A 269 15.68 5.26 19.68
N GLY A 270 16.47 4.17 19.72
CA GLY A 270 17.79 4.14 20.36
C GLY A 270 17.76 3.56 21.77
N GLY A 271 16.84 2.63 22.02
CA GLY A 271 16.73 1.91 23.27
C GLY A 271 15.30 1.56 23.67
N THR A 272 14.29 2.16 23.04
CA THR A 272 12.88 1.82 23.26
C THR A 272 12.23 1.35 21.97
N VAL A 273 11.72 0.11 21.99
CA VAL A 273 10.89 -0.42 20.91
C VAL A 273 9.45 0.06 21.08
N LYS A 274 8.91 0.66 20.03
CA LYS A 274 7.55 1.19 19.91
C LYS A 274 6.81 0.46 18.81
N TYR A 275 5.49 0.39 18.96
CA TYR A 275 4.57 -0.15 17.98
C TYR A 275 3.55 0.93 17.64
N ASP A 276 3.30 1.12 16.35
CA ASP A 276 2.21 1.95 15.86
C ASP A 276 1.72 1.42 14.48
N GLU A 277 0.59 1.91 13.99
CA GLU A 277 -0.06 1.39 12.78
C GLU A 277 -0.84 2.43 11.99
N ASP A 278 -0.67 2.40 10.67
CA ASP A 278 -1.46 3.19 9.74
C ASP A 278 -2.60 2.36 9.16
N SER A 279 -3.78 2.98 9.02
CA SER A 279 -4.91 2.36 8.35
C SER A 279 -4.81 2.58 6.84
N ILE A 280 -4.48 1.53 6.09
CA ILE A 280 -4.32 1.58 4.63
C ILE A 280 -5.50 0.97 3.87
N GLY A 281 -6.36 0.20 4.55
CA GLY A 281 -7.56 -0.42 3.99
C GLY A 281 -8.85 0.32 4.29
N ALA A 282 -9.12 1.43 3.60
CA ALA A 282 -10.48 1.95 3.43
C ALA A 282 -10.62 2.87 2.20
N VAL A 283 -10.79 2.30 1.01
CA VAL A 283 -11.81 2.86 0.11
C VAL A 283 -13.11 2.21 0.55
N GLY A 284 -13.80 2.82 1.51
CA GLY A 284 -15.17 2.41 1.81
C GLY A 284 -15.97 2.50 0.51
N GLU A 285 -16.59 1.40 0.09
CA GLU A 285 -17.58 1.45 -0.99
C GLU A 285 -18.63 2.48 -0.60
N THR A 286 -18.55 3.67 -1.19
CA THR A 286 -19.51 4.73 -0.92
C THR A 286 -20.78 4.35 -1.65
N ILE A 287 -21.75 3.77 -0.93
CA ILE A 287 -23.07 3.52 -1.47
C ILE A 287 -23.80 4.86 -1.57
N VAL A 288 -23.83 5.43 -2.78
CA VAL A 288 -24.64 6.61 -3.08
C VAL A 288 -26.06 6.16 -3.37
N ALA A 289 -26.99 6.42 -2.45
CA ALA A 289 -28.42 6.20 -2.70
C ALA A 289 -28.93 7.21 -3.75
N ALA A 290 -29.40 6.72 -4.90
CA ALA A 290 -29.97 7.57 -5.93
C ALA A 290 -31.27 8.26 -5.45
N GLN A 291 -31.40 9.56 -5.75
CA GLN A 291 -32.58 10.36 -5.42
C GLN A 291 -33.80 9.95 -6.26
N GLY A 292 -34.97 9.82 -5.61
CA GLY A 292 -36.26 9.92 -6.28
C GLY A 292 -36.73 11.39 -6.35
N SER A 293 -36.99 11.92 -7.54
CA SER A 293 -37.63 13.23 -7.72
C SER A 293 -39.12 13.03 -8.02
N TYR A 294 -39.97 13.69 -7.23
CA TYR A 294 -41.41 13.70 -7.44
C TYR A 294 -41.84 15.08 -7.94
N SER A 295 -42.45 15.14 -9.13
CA SER A 295 -43.03 16.36 -9.69
C SER A 295 -44.56 16.26 -9.65
N LEU A 296 -45.20 17.19 -8.95
CA LEU A 296 -46.66 17.29 -8.87
C LEU A 296 -47.14 18.46 -9.74
N ASN A 297 -47.78 18.14 -10.86
CA ASN A 297 -48.45 19.14 -11.70
C ASN A 297 -49.93 19.19 -11.34
N GLY A 298 -50.39 20.34 -10.83
CA GLY A 298 -51.82 20.61 -10.66
C GLY A 298 -52.46 21.01 -12.00
N GLN A 299 -53.59 20.38 -12.37
CA GLN A 299 -54.43 20.86 -13.47
C GLN A 299 -55.44 21.90 -12.98
N ILE A 300 -55.69 22.90 -13.83
CA ILE A 300 -56.64 23.97 -13.56
C ILE A 300 -58.08 23.44 -13.74
N ALA A 301 -58.92 23.62 -12.72
CA ALA A 301 -60.36 23.49 -12.85
C ALA A 301 -60.97 24.87 -13.16
N ASN A 302 -61.47 25.07 -14.38
CA ASN A 302 -62.20 26.29 -14.73
C ASN A 302 -63.66 26.16 -14.26
N LEU A 303 -64.12 27.06 -13.38
CA LEU A 303 -65.53 27.16 -13.00
C LEU A 303 -66.23 28.25 -13.81
N LEU A 304 -67.34 27.88 -14.45
CA LEU A 304 -68.20 28.83 -15.19
C LEU A 304 -69.06 29.69 -14.25
N TRP A 305 -69.20 29.30 -12.98
CA TRP A 305 -69.92 30.04 -11.95
C TRP A 305 -69.24 29.91 -10.58
N ALA A 306 -69.13 31.02 -9.85
CA ALA A 306 -68.42 31.12 -8.57
C ALA A 306 -69.23 30.49 -7.41
N HIS A 307 -69.29 29.17 -7.33
CA HIS A 307 -69.58 28.51 -6.05
C HIS A 307 -68.26 28.23 -5.31
N LYS A 308 -68.18 28.64 -4.04
CA LYS A 308 -67.05 28.32 -3.15
C LYS A 308 -66.95 26.80 -2.98
N MET A 309 -65.95 26.18 -3.60
CA MET A 309 -65.54 24.80 -3.30
C MET A 309 -64.26 24.86 -2.45
N PRO A 310 -64.22 24.25 -1.25
CA PRO A 310 -62.97 24.09 -0.52
C PRO A 310 -62.09 23.07 -1.25
N ALA A 311 -60.89 23.46 -1.65
CA ALA A 311 -59.88 22.52 -2.14
C ALA A 311 -59.40 21.67 -0.95
N ALA A 312 -59.56 20.34 -1.04
CA ALA A 312 -59.04 19.44 -0.02
C ALA A 312 -57.51 19.39 -0.10
N GLN A 313 -56.84 19.59 1.04
CA GLN A 313 -55.38 19.47 1.14
C GLN A 313 -55.00 17.98 1.10
N GLY A 314 -54.16 17.59 0.14
CA GLY A 314 -53.48 16.29 0.17
C GLY A 314 -52.31 16.31 1.15
N SER A 315 -52.17 15.26 1.96
CA SER A 315 -51.01 15.05 2.84
C SER A 315 -50.20 13.85 2.34
N TYR A 316 -48.88 14.00 2.24
CA TYR A 316 -47.95 12.92 1.93
C TYR A 316 -47.10 12.61 3.17
N GLY A 317 -47.10 11.35 3.62
CA GLY A 317 -46.21 10.86 4.66
C GLY A 317 -45.01 10.14 4.05
N LEU A 318 -43.79 10.54 4.44
CA LEU A 318 -42.57 9.82 4.09
C LEU A 318 -42.25 8.82 5.21
N THR A 319 -42.29 7.53 4.92
CA THR A 319 -41.77 6.49 5.81
C THR A 319 -40.37 6.09 5.36
N GLY A 320 -39.36 6.37 6.19
CA GLY A 320 -38.01 5.85 6.01
C GLY A 320 -37.81 4.55 6.78
N PHE A 321 -37.03 3.62 6.23
CA PHE A 321 -36.53 2.46 6.96
C PHE A 321 -35.11 2.75 7.46
N ALA A 322 -34.81 2.36 8.70
CA ALA A 322 -33.43 2.40 9.19
C ALA A 322 -32.62 1.32 8.47
N VAL A 323 -31.51 1.73 7.83
CA VAL A 323 -30.52 0.79 7.30
C VAL A 323 -29.62 0.38 8.45
N ILE A 324 -29.54 -0.92 8.73
CA ILE A 324 -28.58 -1.50 9.67
C ILE A 324 -27.44 -2.05 8.83
N THR A 325 -26.26 -1.42 8.89
CA THR A 325 -25.04 -1.98 8.31
C THR A 325 -24.32 -2.81 9.36
N THR A 326 -23.77 -3.97 8.97
CA THR A 326 -22.95 -4.83 9.83
C THR A 326 -21.47 -4.45 9.80
N LYS A 327 -21.10 -3.43 9.00
CA LYS A 327 -19.76 -2.85 8.87
C LYS A 327 -19.87 -1.31 8.94
N ASP A 328 -18.82 -0.66 9.41
CA ASP A 328 -18.69 0.80 9.55
C ASP A 328 -18.52 1.49 8.18
N ILE A 329 -19.52 1.34 7.32
CA ILE A 329 -19.56 1.96 5.99
C ILE A 329 -20.20 3.35 6.14
N PRO A 330 -19.52 4.45 5.76
CA PRO A 330 -20.10 5.78 5.80
C PRO A 330 -21.25 5.90 4.78
N ILE A 331 -22.45 6.24 5.27
CA ILE A 331 -23.62 6.55 4.43
C ILE A 331 -23.81 8.07 4.41
N VAL A 332 -23.64 8.67 3.23
CA VAL A 332 -23.91 10.10 3.03
C VAL A 332 -25.35 10.28 2.52
N ALA A 333 -26.21 10.86 3.37
CA ALA A 333 -27.57 11.22 2.99
C ALA A 333 -27.61 12.64 2.40
N VAL A 334 -28.04 12.79 1.15
CA VAL A 334 -28.27 14.10 0.52
C VAL A 334 -29.70 14.57 0.81
N GLN A 335 -29.86 15.82 1.25
CA GLN A 335 -31.18 16.40 1.55
C GLN A 335 -32.03 16.52 0.29
N GLY A 336 -33.26 15.99 0.33
CA GLY A 336 -34.25 16.16 -0.75
C GLY A 336 -34.85 17.56 -0.79
N ILE A 337 -35.07 18.09 -1.98
CA ILE A 337 -35.69 19.41 -2.22
C ILE A 337 -37.15 19.20 -2.67
N TYR A 338 -38.09 19.85 -1.98
CA TYR A 338 -39.50 19.93 -2.40
C TYR A 338 -39.74 21.28 -3.08
N ASN A 339 -39.99 21.27 -4.39
CA ASN A 339 -40.39 22.46 -5.15
C ASN A 339 -41.90 22.43 -5.42
N LEU A 340 -42.64 23.37 -4.80
CA LEU A 340 -44.06 23.60 -5.09
C LEU A 340 -44.18 24.86 -5.96
N VAL A 341 -44.65 24.71 -7.20
CA VAL A 341 -44.93 25.84 -8.10
C VAL A 341 -46.44 25.97 -8.28
N GLY A 342 -47.01 27.08 -7.80
CA GLY A 342 -48.37 27.49 -8.11
C GLY A 342 -48.36 28.59 -9.17
N GLN A 343 -49.30 28.57 -10.11
CA GLN A 343 -49.54 29.68 -11.04
C GLN A 343 -50.67 30.58 -10.53
N THR A 344 -50.45 31.90 -10.60
CA THR A 344 -51.46 32.92 -10.26
C THR A 344 -52.56 32.99 -11.31
N VAL A 345 -53.83 33.01 -10.87
CA VAL A 345 -55.01 33.14 -11.75
C VAL A 345 -55.40 34.62 -11.88
N ASN A 346 -55.58 35.09 -13.12
CA ASN A 346 -56.20 36.38 -13.40
C ASN A 346 -57.70 36.19 -13.69
N LEU A 347 -58.55 36.94 -12.98
CA LEU A 347 -59.99 37.01 -13.22
C LEU A 347 -60.29 38.14 -14.20
N LEU A 348 -60.77 37.82 -15.40
CA LEU A 348 -61.32 38.80 -16.33
C LEU A 348 -62.84 38.80 -16.23
N PHE A 349 -63.40 39.86 -15.62
CA PHE A 349 -64.82 40.17 -15.73
C PHE A 349 -65.04 41.08 -16.93
N ASN A 350 -65.87 40.66 -17.89
CA ASN A 350 -66.24 41.49 -19.05
C ASN A 350 -67.74 41.83 -18.97
N PRO A 351 -68.14 43.07 -18.65
CA PRO A 351 -69.54 43.46 -18.62
C PRO A 351 -69.93 44.05 -19.97
N LEU A 352 -70.42 43.23 -20.92
CA LEU A 352 -71.24 43.75 -22.01
C LEU A 352 -72.11 42.66 -22.63
N LEU A 353 -73.34 42.51 -22.12
CA LEU A 353 -74.45 41.93 -22.87
C LEU A 353 -75.67 42.86 -22.79
N LEU A 354 -75.72 43.73 -23.80
CA LEU A 354 -76.84 44.35 -24.50
C LEU A 354 -78.24 44.37 -23.84
N LEU A 355 -78.65 45.58 -23.47
CA LEU A 355 -80.02 46.01 -23.17
C LEU A 355 -80.87 46.06 -24.45
N ALA A 356 -81.94 45.26 -24.52
CA ALA A 356 -83.07 45.51 -25.42
C ALA A 356 -84.40 44.95 -24.88
N VAL A 357 -85.25 45.86 -24.35
CA VAL A 357 -86.70 46.05 -24.66
C VAL A 357 -87.64 44.85 -24.33
N VAL A 358 -88.66 44.92 -23.46
CA VAL A 358 -89.88 45.76 -23.46
C VAL A 358 -90.52 45.75 -22.06
N LEU A 359 -90.87 46.92 -21.52
CA LEU A 359 -91.96 47.08 -20.55
C LEU A 359 -93.23 47.42 -21.33
N PHE A 360 -94.28 46.61 -21.27
CA PHE A 360 -95.65 47.12 -21.35
C PHE A 360 -96.50 46.45 -20.29
N ASN A 361 -96.91 47.30 -19.36
CA ASN A 361 -97.76 47.03 -18.22
C ASN A 361 -99.20 46.92 -18.71
N ARG A 362 -99.91 45.83 -18.36
CA ARG A 362 -101.36 45.83 -18.07
C ARG A 362 -101.81 44.44 -17.62
N GLY A 363 -102.28 44.36 -16.38
CA GLY A 363 -103.02 43.18 -15.90
C GLY A 363 -103.01 43.09 -14.39
N SER A 364 -103.77 43.96 -13.73
CA SER A 364 -104.15 43.78 -12.32
C SER A 364 -104.83 42.42 -12.12
N ILE A 365 -104.29 41.66 -11.16
CA ILE A 365 -104.95 40.85 -10.11
C ILE A 365 -106.11 39.93 -10.56
N TYR A 366 -105.98 38.62 -10.35
CA TYR A 366 -106.65 37.85 -9.29
C TYR A 366 -106.38 36.35 -9.46
N MET A 367 -106.04 35.71 -8.34
CA MET A 367 -106.00 34.25 -8.17
C MET A 367 -107.41 33.67 -8.28
N GLU A 368 -107.54 32.43 -8.75
CA GLU A 368 -108.19 31.35 -7.98
C GLU A 368 -108.05 29.97 -8.67
N GLN A 369 -107.77 28.98 -7.81
CA GLN A 369 -107.79 27.50 -7.92
C GLN A 369 -106.97 26.78 -9.01
#